data_AF-A0A8C5PDK3-F1
#
_entry.id   AF-A0A8C5PDK3-F1
#
_cell.length_a   1.000
_cell.length_b   1.000
_cell.length_c   1.000
_cell.angle_alpha   90.00
_cell.angle_beta   90.00
_cell.angle_gamma   90.00
#
_symmetry.space_group_name_H-M   'P 1'
#
loop_
_entity.id
_entity.type
_entity.pdbx_description
1 polymer ?
#
loop_
_entity_poly.entity_id
_entity_poly.type
_entity_poly.pdbx_seq_one_letter_code
_entity_poly.pdbx_strand_id
1 'polypeptide(L)'
;MVSLLCCGPKLAACGIVLSIWGVIMLVLLGIFFNVHSAVLIEDVPFQESDLFDDPKPPTKLYGLYEQVSYNCFIAAAIYVVLGGFSFCQVRLNKRKEYMVR
;
A
#
# COMPACT_ATOMS: atom_id res chain seq x y z
N MET A 1 -27.71 -1.49 -13.96
CA MET A 1 -26.27 -1.13 -13.90
C MET A 1 -26.02 -0.49 -12.55
N VAL A 2 -25.38 -1.21 -11.63
CA VAL A 2 -24.97 -0.63 -10.34
C VAL A 2 -24.04 0.53 -10.66
N SER A 3 -24.54 1.76 -10.51
CA SER A 3 -23.72 2.96 -10.67
C SER A 3 -22.73 2.99 -9.52
N LEU A 4 -21.56 2.36 -9.71
CA LEU A 4 -20.35 2.52 -8.91
C LEU A 4 -19.73 3.93 -9.10
N LEU A 5 -20.57 4.95 -9.28
CA LEU A 5 -20.22 6.36 -9.34
C LEU A 5 -20.36 6.93 -7.93
N CYS A 6 -19.53 6.46 -6.99
CA CYS A 6 -19.57 6.97 -5.62
C CYS A 6 -18.77 8.27 -5.48
N CYS A 7 -17.85 8.57 -6.40
CA CYS A 7 -16.96 9.74 -6.34
C CYS A 7 -17.18 10.68 -7.53
N GLY A 8 -17.35 11.98 -7.24
CA GLY A 8 -17.35 13.03 -8.27
C GLY A 8 -16.01 13.13 -9.01
N PRO A 9 -15.95 13.76 -10.20
CA PRO A 9 -14.77 13.78 -11.07
C PRO A 9 -13.52 14.36 -10.41
N LYS A 10 -13.66 15.31 -9.48
CA LYS A 10 -12.55 15.89 -8.71
C LYS A 10 -12.00 14.93 -7.64
N LEU A 11 -12.88 14.20 -6.96
CA LEU A 11 -12.50 13.25 -5.91
C LEU A 11 -11.79 12.02 -6.51
N ALA A 12 -12.25 11.54 -7.67
CA ALA A 12 -11.62 10.44 -8.38
C ALA A 12 -10.21 10.81 -8.88
N ALA A 13 -9.98 12.05 -9.33
CA ALA A 13 -8.65 12.53 -9.70
C ALA A 13 -7.69 12.57 -8.50
N CYS A 14 -8.17 13.04 -7.34
CA CYS A 14 -7.41 13.02 -6.09
C CYS A 14 -7.06 11.57 -5.67
N GLY A 15 -8.01 10.64 -5.78
CA GLY A 15 -7.81 9.22 -5.47
C GLY A 15 -6.72 8.54 -6.32
N ILE A 16 -6.59 8.92 -7.60
CA ILE A 16 -5.51 8.40 -8.47
C ILE A 16 -4.14 8.90 -8.01
N VAL A 17 -4.01 10.19 -7.67
CA VAL A 17 -2.73 10.77 -7.23
C VAL A 17 -2.28 10.14 -5.91
N LEU A 18 -3.19 10.01 -4.94
CA LEU A 18 -2.91 9.38 -3.65
C LEU A 18 -2.58 7.90 -3.80
N SER A 19 -3.26 7.20 -4.72
CA SER A 19 -2.98 5.79 -5.02
C SER A 19 -1.58 5.62 -5.61
N ILE A 20 -1.19 6.41 -6.61
CA ILE A 20 0.16 6.33 -7.21
C ILE A 20 1.23 6.61 -6.17
N TRP A 21 1.05 7.66 -5.36
CA TRP A 21 1.98 7.99 -4.27
C TRP A 21 2.09 6.86 -3.26
N GLY A 22 0.96 6.31 -2.82
CA GLY A 22 0.90 5.20 -1.86
C GLY A 22 1.59 3.94 -2.37
N VAL A 23 1.38 3.58 -3.65
CA VAL A 23 2.05 2.42 -4.27
C VAL A 23 3.57 2.59 -4.28
N ILE A 24 4.07 3.74 -4.73
CA ILE A 24 5.52 3.98 -4.83
C ILE A 24 6.16 3.88 -3.43
N MET A 25 5.58 4.56 -2.44
CA MET A 25 6.10 4.52 -1.07
C MET A 25 6.06 3.12 -0.48
N LEU A 26 4.94 2.41 -0.58
CA LEU A 26 4.79 1.08 0.03
C LEU A 26 5.65 0.01 -0.63
N VAL A 27 5.88 0.08 -1.95
CA VAL A 27 6.76 -0.86 -2.66
C VAL A 27 8.22 -0.64 -2.26
N LEU A 28 8.69 0.60 -2.20
CA LEU A 28 10.05 0.90 -1.74
C LEU A 28 10.26 0.41 -0.30
N LEU A 29 9.30 0.68 0.58
CA LEU A 29 9.35 0.28 1.98
C LEU A 29 9.32 -1.24 2.13
N GLY A 30 8.49 -1.94 1.35
CA GLY A 30 8.45 -3.41 1.29
C GLY A 30 9.78 -4.02 0.83
N ILE A 31 10.43 -3.45 -0.18
CA ILE A 31 11.76 -3.89 -0.64
C ILE A 31 12.83 -3.68 0.45
N PHE A 32 12.84 -2.51 1.11
CA PHE A 32 13.80 -2.25 2.18
C PHE A 32 13.64 -3.19 3.38
N PHE A 33 12.40 -3.57 3.73
CA PHE A 33 12.14 -4.60 4.73
C PHE A 33 12.57 -6.00 4.25
N ASN A 34 12.39 -6.33 2.96
CA ASN A 34 12.81 -7.63 2.41
C ASN A 34 14.34 -7.82 2.40
N VAL A 35 15.09 -6.73 2.23
CA VAL A 35 16.56 -6.73 2.27
C VAL A 35 17.10 -6.64 3.71
N HIS A 36 16.22 -6.58 4.73
CA HIS A 36 16.59 -6.50 6.15
C HIS A 36 17.48 -5.28 6.47
N SER A 37 17.11 -4.11 5.94
CA SER A 37 17.88 -2.87 6.15
C SER A 37 17.90 -2.47 7.63
N ALA A 38 19.10 -2.26 8.19
CA ALA A 38 19.30 -1.85 9.59
C ALA A 38 18.69 -0.48 9.92
N VAL A 39 18.43 0.36 8.91
CA VAL A 39 17.77 1.66 9.08
C VAL A 39 16.31 1.55 9.51
N LEU A 40 15.66 0.41 9.22
CA LEU A 40 14.24 0.20 9.45
C LEU A 40 13.97 -0.63 10.72
N ILE A 41 14.98 -0.80 11.58
CA ILE A 41 14.86 -1.64 12.77
C ILE A 41 13.89 -1.06 13.79
N GLU A 42 13.82 0.27 13.91
CA GLU A 42 12.91 0.97 14.84
C GLU A 42 11.42 0.83 14.45
N ASP A 43 11.13 0.56 13.18
CA ASP A 43 9.76 0.38 12.68
C ASP A 43 9.26 -1.06 12.85
N VAL A 44 10.15 -2.02 13.15
CA VAL A 44 9.78 -3.41 13.41
C VAL A 44 9.23 -3.51 14.83
N PRO A 45 8.05 -4.12 15.05
CA PRO A 45 7.51 -4.30 16.39
C PRO A 45 8.22 -5.44 17.11
N PHE A 46 9.47 -5.22 17.53
CA PHE A 46 10.21 -6.15 18.36
C PHE A 46 9.90 -5.90 19.84
N GLN A 47 9.69 -6.96 20.62
CA GLN A 47 9.66 -6.85 22.08
C GLN A 47 11.07 -7.05 22.65
N GLU A 48 11.44 -6.30 23.68
CA GLU A 48 12.73 -6.51 24.36
C GLU A 48 12.86 -7.94 24.91
N SER A 49 11.75 -8.59 25.28
CA SER A 49 11.74 -10.00 25.69
C SER A 49 12.25 -10.96 24.59
N ASP A 50 12.10 -10.60 23.31
CA ASP A 50 12.59 -11.42 22.19
C ASP A 50 14.11 -11.34 22.00
N LEU A 51 14.76 -10.36 22.64
CA LEU A 51 16.21 -10.13 22.55
C LEU A 51 16.98 -10.81 23.69
N PHE A 52 16.35 -10.95 24.86
CA PHE A 52 17.02 -11.44 26.08
C PHE A 52 16.76 -12.93 26.39
N ASP A 53 15.66 -13.52 25.89
CA ASP A 53 15.25 -14.89 26.24
C ASP A 53 15.63 -15.95 25.18
N ASP A 54 16.06 -15.54 23.97
CA ASP A 54 16.22 -16.44 22.83
C ASP A 54 17.72 -16.73 22.52
N PRO A 55 18.16 -18.01 22.46
CA PRO A 55 19.54 -18.36 22.12
C PRO A 55 19.93 -18.08 20.66
N LYS A 56 18.97 -17.68 19.80
CA LYS A 56 19.20 -17.23 18.42
C LYS A 56 18.44 -15.94 18.12
N PRO A 57 18.92 -14.78 18.61
CA PRO A 57 18.23 -13.50 18.43
C PRO A 57 17.95 -13.09 16.97
N PRO A 58 18.76 -13.42 15.94
CA PRO A 58 18.50 -12.89 14.60
C PRO A 58 17.37 -13.62 13.86
N THR A 59 17.05 -14.88 14.17
CA THR A 59 16.10 -15.66 13.36
C THR A 59 14.66 -15.19 13.50
N LYS A 60 14.24 -14.82 14.71
CA LYS A 60 12.90 -14.29 14.95
C LYS A 60 12.75 -12.90 14.32
N LEU A 61 13.78 -12.06 14.46
CA LEU A 61 13.84 -10.73 13.88
C LEU A 61 13.66 -10.76 12.35
N TYR A 62 14.36 -11.65 11.64
CA TYR A 62 14.18 -11.83 10.20
C TYR A 62 12.73 -12.19 9.82
N GLY A 63 12.07 -13.04 10.62
CA GLY A 63 10.66 -13.36 10.41
C GLY A 63 9.72 -12.16 10.56
N LEU A 64 9.99 -11.26 11.53
CA LEU A 64 9.22 -10.02 11.69
C LEU A 64 9.44 -9.06 10.50
N TYR A 65 10.68 -8.90 10.02
CA TYR A 65 10.97 -8.11 8.83
C TYR A 65 10.21 -8.62 7.60
N GLU A 66 10.21 -9.93 7.40
CA GLU A 66 9.50 -10.55 6.28
C GLU A 66 7.97 -10.34 6.40
N GLN A 67 7.41 -10.47 7.60
CA GLN A 67 5.99 -10.24 7.86
C GLN A 67 5.58 -8.78 7.57
N VAL A 68 6.37 -7.80 8.01
CA VAL A 68 6.11 -6.37 7.72
C VAL A 68 6.24 -6.10 6.22
N SER A 69 7.26 -6.66 5.56
CA SER A 69 7.44 -6.56 4.11
C SER A 69 6.22 -7.06 3.34
N TYR A 70 5.68 -8.23 3.69
CA TYR A 70 4.47 -8.77 3.05
C TYR A 70 3.25 -7.87 3.25
N ASN A 71 3.06 -7.31 4.45
CA ASN A 71 1.97 -6.38 4.72
C ASN A 71 2.07 -5.12 3.84
N CYS A 72 3.28 -4.57 3.65
CA CYS A 72 3.52 -3.43 2.76
C CYS A 72 3.19 -3.78 1.29
N PHE A 73 3.58 -4.96 0.81
CA PHE A 73 3.25 -5.40 -0.55
C PHE A 73 1.74 -5.62 -0.75
N ILE A 74 1.05 -6.21 0.23
CA ILE A 74 -0.41 -6.36 0.19
C ILE A 74 -1.10 -5.00 0.17
N ALA A 75 -0.66 -4.07 1.02
CA ALA A 75 -1.18 -2.71 1.02
C ALA A 75 -0.95 -2.00 -0.32
N ALA A 76 0.25 -2.15 -0.92
CA ALA A 76 0.53 -1.61 -2.25
C ALA A 76 -0.42 -2.19 -3.31
N ALA A 77 -0.69 -3.49 -3.28
CA ALA A 77 -1.65 -4.13 -4.20
C ALA A 77 -3.08 -3.56 -4.04
N ILE A 78 -3.52 -3.31 -2.80
CA ILE A 78 -4.82 -2.66 -2.53
C ILE A 78 -4.86 -1.26 -3.15
N TYR A 79 -3.78 -0.46 -3.00
CA TYR A 79 -3.71 0.86 -3.62
C TYR A 79 -3.73 0.79 -5.15
N VAL A 80 -3.10 -0.21 -5.78
CA VAL A 80 -3.18 -0.42 -7.24
C VAL A 80 -4.63 -0.68 -7.68
N VAL A 81 -5.36 -1.54 -6.96
CA VAL A 81 -6.77 -1.84 -7.25
C VAL A 81 -7.64 -0.57 -7.10
N LEU A 82 -7.43 0.19 -6.03
CA LEU A 82 -8.12 1.46 -5.77
C LEU A 82 -7.83 2.52 -6.86
N GLY A 83 -6.59 2.60 -7.32
CA GLY A 83 -6.17 3.49 -8.41
C GLY A 83 -6.81 3.10 -9.74
N GLY A 84 -6.80 1.80 -10.06
CA GLY A 84 -7.48 1.25 -11.25
C GLY A 84 -8.98 1.51 -11.23
N PHE A 85 -9.63 1.29 -10.09
CA PHE A 85 -11.05 1.59 -9.92
C PHE A 85 -11.34 3.09 -10.08
N SER A 86 -10.51 3.96 -9.49
CA SER A 86 -10.64 5.42 -9.64
C SER A 86 -10.45 5.87 -11.10
N PHE A 87 -9.52 5.25 -11.83
CA PHE A 87 -9.32 5.49 -13.26
C PHE A 87 -10.54 5.09 -14.10
N CYS A 88 -11.12 3.91 -13.83
CA CYS A 88 -12.37 3.49 -14.45
C CYS A 88 -13.50 4.50 -14.17
N GLN A 89 -13.62 5.00 -12.93
CA GLN A 89 -14.60 6.01 -12.57
C GLN A 89 -14.39 7.35 -13.31
N VAL A 90 -13.16 7.83 -13.46
CA VAL A 90 -12.87 9.04 -14.25
C VAL A 90 -13.28 8.85 -15.71
N ARG A 91 -12.97 7.69 -16.31
CA ARG A 91 -13.33 7.42 -17.70
C ARG A 91 -14.84 7.35 -17.91
N LEU A 92 -15.58 6.76 -16.98
CA LEU A 92 -17.05 6.70 -17.02
C LEU A 92 -17.69 8.08 -16.79
N ASN A 93 -17.16 8.88 -15.86
CA ASN A 93 -17.61 10.26 -15.64
C ASN A 93 -17.40 11.12 -16.89
N LYS A 94 -16.25 11.00 -17.55
CA LYS A 94 -15.99 11.68 -18.83
C LYS A 94 -17.01 11.29 -19.89
N ARG A 95 -17.29 9.99 -20.07
CA ARG A 95 -18.31 9.53 -21.04
C ARG A 95 -19.71 10.09 -20.79
N LYS A 96 -20.14 10.20 -19.52
CA LYS A 96 -21.46 10.77 -19.17
C LYS A 96 -21.54 12.27 -19.47
N GLU A 97 -20.45 13.00 -19.28
CA GLU A 97 -20.37 14.44 -19.57
C GLU A 97 -20.58 14.76 -21.07
N TYR A 98 -20.14 13.87 -21.97
CA TYR A 98 -20.36 14.01 -23.43
C TYR A 98 -21.78 13.64 -23.90
N MET A 99 -22.57 12.92 -23.10
CA MET A 99 -23.94 12.51 -23.49
C MET A 99 -25.03 13.47 -22.99
N VAL A 100 -24.67 14.45 -22.15
CA VAL A 100 -25.59 15.44 -21.57
C VAL A 100 -25.43 16.82 -22.24
N ARG A 101 -24.46 16.97 -23.15
CA ARG A 101 -24.35 18.09 -24.09
C ARG A 101 -24.77 17.62 -25.47
#